data_AF-A0A7J3WQ10-F1
#
_entry.id   AF-A0A7J3WQ10-F1
#
_cell.length_a   1.000
_cell.length_b   1.000
_cell.length_c   1.000
_cell.angle_alpha   90.00
_cell.angle_beta   90.00
_cell.angle_gamma   90.00
#
_symmetry.space_group_name_H-M   'P 1'
#
loop_
_entity.id
_entity.type
_entity.pdbx_description
1 polymer ?
#
loop_
_entity_poly.entity_id
_entity_poly.type
_entity_poly.pdbx_seq_one_letter_code
_entity_poly.pdbx_strand_id
1 'polypeptide(L)'
;LIFNPNYVLSKQQALFAAKMAMKAIENNQNIANKLPIEFLVRLSGKKQIAKALEFGPKGIEDVVGIIVLDGTLRDNIQEISFVADKQKVMRAYDISPHEDLQRAVYEKMALVDL
;
A
#
# COMPACT_ATOMS: atom_id res chain seq x y z
N LEU A 1 7.63 -6.38 -3.47
CA LEU A 1 7.13 -5.22 -2.69
C LEU A 1 6.69 -5.74 -1.33
N ILE A 2 7.01 -5.06 -0.23
CA ILE A 2 6.68 -5.51 1.13
C ILE A 2 5.94 -4.37 1.84
N PHE A 3 4.86 -4.69 2.56
CA PHE A 3 4.04 -3.72 3.29
C PHE A 3 3.45 -4.32 4.56
N ASN A 4 2.96 -3.45 5.45
CA ASN A 4 2.19 -3.87 6.61
C ASN A 4 0.72 -4.07 6.21
N PRO A 5 0.18 -5.32 6.28
CA PRO A 5 -1.17 -5.63 5.81
C PRO A 5 -2.28 -5.04 6.69
N ASN A 6 -1.97 -4.54 7.89
CA ASN A 6 -2.94 -3.90 8.77
C ASN A 6 -3.50 -2.59 8.20
N TYR A 7 -2.84 -1.99 7.21
CA TYR A 7 -3.27 -0.75 6.57
C TYR A 7 -3.93 -0.97 5.20
N VAL A 8 -4.25 -2.22 4.86
CA VAL A 8 -4.81 -2.60 3.56
C VAL A 8 -6.16 -3.28 3.77
N LEU A 9 -7.18 -2.89 3.01
CA LEU A 9 -8.54 -3.44 3.08
C LEU A 9 -8.68 -4.71 2.23
N SER A 10 -7.94 -4.79 1.13
CA SER A 10 -8.06 -5.86 0.15
C SER A 10 -6.79 -6.03 -0.68
N LYS A 11 -6.64 -7.20 -1.30
CA LYS A 11 -5.54 -7.47 -2.24
C LYS A 11 -5.54 -6.48 -3.41
N GLN A 12 -6.73 -6.09 -3.87
CA GLN A 12 -6.93 -5.17 -4.98
C GLN A 12 -6.32 -3.79 -4.67
N GLN A 13 -6.41 -3.31 -3.43
CA GLN A 13 -5.80 -2.03 -3.03
C GLN A 13 -4.28 -2.07 -3.17
N ALA A 14 -3.64 -3.14 -2.71
CA ALA A 14 -2.20 -3.31 -2.82
C ALA A 14 -1.74 -3.46 -4.29
N LEU A 15 -2.49 -4.21 -5.10
CA LEU A 15 -2.24 -4.33 -6.54
C LEU A 15 -2.42 -3.01 -7.28
N PHE A 16 -3.42 -2.21 -6.89
CA PHE A 16 -3.66 -0.88 -7.45
C PHE A 16 -2.48 0.05 -7.17
N ALA A 17 -1.99 0.10 -5.92
CA ALA A 17 -0.80 0.86 -5.53
C ALA A 17 0.44 0.43 -6.33
N ALA A 18 0.64 -0.88 -6.52
CA ALA A 18 1.77 -1.40 -7.30
C ALA A 18 1.71 -0.93 -8.76
N LYS A 19 0.53 -0.98 -9.39
CA LYS A 19 0.32 -0.47 -10.76
C LYS A 19 0.59 1.03 -10.86
N MET A 20 0.10 1.82 -9.91
CA MET A 20 0.36 3.26 -9.86
C MET A 20 1.86 3.56 -9.76
N ALA A 21 2.57 2.84 -8.89
CA ALA A 21 4.00 3.04 -8.68
C ALA A 21 4.83 2.71 -9.92
N MET A 22 4.52 1.60 -10.60
CA MET A 22 5.20 1.22 -11.85
C MET A 22 4.96 2.28 -12.94
N LYS A 23 3.70 2.68 -13.14
CA LYS A 23 3.35 3.71 -14.13
C LYS A 23 4.02 5.05 -13.84
N ALA A 24 4.08 5.46 -12.56
CA ALA A 24 4.73 6.70 -12.19
C ALA A 24 6.23 6.68 -12.50
N ILE A 25 6.92 5.55 -12.25
CA ILE A 25 8.34 5.38 -12.60
C ILE A 25 8.54 5.38 -14.11
N GLU A 26 7.72 4.64 -14.86
CA GLU A 26 7.77 4.60 -16.33
C GLU A 26 7.62 6.01 -16.95
N ASN A 27 6.77 6.84 -16.34
CA ASN A 27 6.51 8.20 -16.79
C ASN A 27 7.47 9.27 -16.23
N ASN A 28 8.45 8.91 -15.40
CA ASN A 28 9.27 9.86 -14.62
C ASN A 28 8.43 10.86 -13.77
N GLN A 29 7.28 10.39 -13.27
CA GLN A 29 6.36 11.12 -12.38
C GLN A 29 6.39 10.55 -10.94
N ASN A 30 7.37 9.69 -10.65
CA ASN A 30 7.57 9.09 -9.34
C ASN A 30 8.03 10.13 -8.32
N ILE A 31 7.63 9.92 -7.07
CA ILE A 31 8.06 10.76 -5.93
C ILE A 31 9.36 10.19 -5.34
N ALA A 32 9.48 8.86 -5.30
CA ALA A 32 10.65 8.15 -4.81
C ALA A 32 11.37 7.43 -5.95
N ASN A 33 12.70 7.46 -5.94
CA ASN A 33 13.54 6.87 -6.99
C ASN A 33 13.56 5.33 -7.00
N LYS A 34 13.05 4.68 -5.94
CA LYS A 34 13.06 3.21 -5.80
C LYS A 34 11.63 2.70 -5.78
N LEU A 35 11.33 1.71 -6.63
CA LEU A 35 10.00 1.11 -6.75
C LEU A 35 9.38 0.65 -5.42
N PRO A 36 10.11 0.03 -4.46
CA PRO A 36 9.52 -0.33 -3.17
C PRO A 36 9.03 0.87 -2.35
N ILE A 37 9.76 2.00 -2.40
CA ILE A 37 9.38 3.22 -1.66
C ILE A 37 8.24 3.91 -2.40
N GLU A 38 8.32 3.99 -3.73
CA GLU A 38 7.28 4.55 -4.57
C GLU A 38 5.94 3.81 -4.38
N PHE A 39 6.00 2.48 -4.29
CA PHE A 39 4.85 1.66 -3.93
C PHE A 39 4.23 2.05 -2.59
N LEU A 40 5.03 2.27 -1.55
CA LEU A 40 4.51 2.71 -0.24
C LEU A 40 3.91 4.12 -0.31
N VAL A 41 4.49 5.01 -1.13
CA VAL A 41 3.93 6.35 -1.39
C VAL A 41 2.53 6.24 -2.00
N ARG A 42 2.38 5.45 -3.08
CA ARG A 42 1.07 5.23 -3.74
C ARG A 42 0.09 4.48 -2.84
N LEU A 43 0.57 3.49 -2.08
CA LEU A 43 -0.24 2.72 -1.14
C LEU A 43 -0.80 3.65 -0.06
N SER A 44 0.05 4.45 0.58
CA SER A 44 -0.34 5.30 1.73
C SER A 44 -1.29 6.44 1.39
N GLY A 45 -1.40 6.83 0.11
CA GLY A 45 -2.11 8.05 -0.25
C GLY A 45 -1.42 9.33 0.23
N LYS A 46 -0.10 9.30 0.52
CA LYS A 46 0.67 10.44 1.05
C LYS A 46 1.85 10.76 0.13
N LYS A 47 2.03 12.04 -0.23
CA LYS A 47 3.21 12.50 -1.00
C LYS A 47 4.52 12.54 -0.19
N GLN A 48 4.42 12.61 1.15
CA GLN A 48 5.61 12.65 2.01
C GLN A 48 6.14 11.24 2.25
N ILE A 49 7.36 10.96 1.80
CA ILE A 49 8.01 9.64 1.93
C ILE A 49 8.04 9.18 3.40
N ALA A 50 8.37 10.06 4.35
CA ALA A 50 8.44 9.71 5.76
C ALA A 50 7.10 9.13 6.29
N LYS A 51 5.96 9.70 5.87
CA LYS A 51 4.63 9.19 6.23
C LYS A 51 4.30 7.90 5.51
N ALA A 52 4.69 7.79 4.23
CA ALA A 52 4.48 6.59 3.45
C ALA A 52 5.23 5.36 4.01
N LEU A 53 6.41 5.56 4.60
CA LEU A 53 7.18 4.49 5.23
C LEU A 53 6.45 3.85 6.42
N GLU A 54 5.47 4.51 7.02
CA GLU A 54 4.64 3.91 8.08
C GLU A 54 3.79 2.74 7.58
N PHE A 55 3.53 2.66 6.27
CA PHE A 55 2.83 1.56 5.60
C PHE A 55 3.76 0.37 5.27
N GLY A 56 5.07 0.53 5.47
CA GLY A 56 6.04 -0.55 5.40
C GLY A 56 6.04 -1.41 6.67
N PRO A 57 6.76 -2.54 6.66
CA PRO A 57 6.98 -3.35 7.86
C PRO A 57 7.78 -2.56 8.92
N LYS A 58 7.41 -2.67 10.21
CA LYS A 58 8.11 -2.02 11.33
C LYS A 58 8.80 -3.06 12.21
N GLY A 59 10.12 -3.12 12.15
CA GLY A 59 10.90 -4.02 12.99
C GLY A 59 10.56 -5.50 12.75
N ILE A 60 10.29 -6.24 13.82
CA ILE A 60 9.84 -7.64 13.76
C ILE A 60 8.31 -7.62 13.75
N GLU A 61 7.71 -8.12 12.66
CA GLU A 61 6.26 -8.19 12.46
C GLU A 61 5.85 -9.67 12.34
N ASP A 62 4.75 -10.04 13.00
CA ASP A 62 4.21 -11.41 12.90
C ASP A 62 3.65 -11.70 11.50
N VAL A 63 3.17 -10.66 10.79
CA VAL A 63 2.53 -10.78 9.47
C VAL A 63 2.98 -9.64 8.56
N VAL A 64 3.42 -9.97 7.34
CA VAL A 64 3.77 -9.01 6.29
C VAL A 64 3.04 -9.33 4.99
N GLY A 65 2.69 -8.29 4.24
CA GLY A 65 2.16 -8.41 2.89
C GLY A 65 3.29 -8.38 1.86
N ILE A 66 3.27 -9.30 0.90
CA ILE A 66 4.29 -9.39 -0.15
C ILE A 66 3.61 -9.41 -1.53
N ILE A 67 4.09 -8.58 -2.44
CA ILE A 67 3.77 -8.65 -3.88
C ILE A 67 5.04 -9.04 -4.63
N VAL A 68 4.99 -10.14 -5.36
CA VAL A 68 6.05 -10.59 -6.27
C VAL A 68 5.68 -10.19 -7.69
N LEU A 69 6.53 -9.41 -8.35
CA LEU A 69 6.25 -8.84 -9.67
C LEU A 69 6.69 -9.74 -10.83
N ASP A 70 7.65 -10.65 -10.61
CA ASP A 70 8.18 -11.57 -11.62
C ASP A 70 7.44 -12.92 -11.69
N GLY A 71 6.41 -13.12 -10.85
CA GLY A 71 5.62 -14.35 -10.80
C GLY A 71 6.36 -15.59 -10.28
N THR A 72 7.65 -15.50 -9.93
CA THR A 72 8.43 -16.63 -9.39
C THR A 72 8.26 -16.72 -7.88
N LEU A 73 7.06 -17.10 -7.44
CA LEU A 73 6.86 -17.52 -6.05
C LEU A 73 7.61 -18.84 -5.86
N ARG A 74 8.70 -18.82 -5.10
CA ARG A 74 9.37 -20.05 -4.66
C ARG A 74 8.52 -20.72 -3.58
N ASP A 75 8.54 -22.05 -3.59
CA ASP A 75 7.88 -22.91 -2.62
C ASP A 75 8.12 -22.38 -1.19
N ASN A 76 7.08 -22.38 -0.34
CA ASN A 76 7.02 -21.91 1.07
C ASN A 76 6.30 -20.57 1.35
N ILE A 77 5.53 -20.00 0.42
CA ILE A 77 4.66 -18.85 0.74
C ILE A 77 3.24 -19.34 1.04
N GLN A 78 2.85 -19.26 2.32
CA GLN A 78 1.48 -19.54 2.74
C GLN A 78 0.63 -18.28 2.50
N GLU A 79 -0.39 -18.40 1.66
CA GLU A 79 -1.39 -17.36 1.51
C GLU A 79 -2.28 -17.34 2.75
N ILE A 80 -2.02 -16.40 3.65
CA ILE A 80 -2.85 -16.18 4.84
C ILE A 80 -3.95 -15.19 4.46
N SER A 81 -5.20 -15.61 4.56
CA SER A 81 -6.34 -14.70 4.55
C SER A 81 -6.19 -13.72 5.71
N PHE A 82 -6.07 -12.43 5.43
CA PHE A 82 -5.97 -11.42 6.48
C PHE A 82 -7.26 -10.60 6.56
N VAL A 83 -7.66 -10.28 7.78
CA VAL A 83 -8.76 -9.36 8.04
C VAL A 83 -8.16 -8.00 8.34
N ALA A 84 -8.48 -7.03 7.49
CA ALA A 84 -8.04 -5.65 7.70
C ALA A 84 -8.59 -5.09 9.01
N ASP A 85 -7.73 -4.44 9.80
CA ASP A 85 -8.16 -3.64 10.93
C ASP A 85 -8.73 -2.31 10.41
N LYS A 86 -10.05 -2.28 10.21
CA LYS A 86 -10.75 -1.11 9.64
C LYS A 86 -10.47 0.17 10.43
N GLN A 87 -10.32 0.10 11.76
CA GLN A 87 -10.02 1.29 12.57
C GLN A 87 -8.60 1.81 12.31
N LYS A 88 -7.61 0.92 12.20
CA LYS A 88 -6.25 1.29 11.81
C LYS A 88 -6.21 1.89 10.41
N VAL A 89 -6.93 1.29 9.45
CA VAL A 89 -7.01 1.83 8.08
C VAL A 89 -7.62 3.23 8.10
N MET A 90 -8.77 3.43 8.76
CA MET A 90 -9.41 4.74 8.85
C MET A 90 -8.46 5.81 9.42
N ARG A 91 -7.74 5.49 10.51
CA ARG A 91 -6.77 6.42 11.11
C ARG A 91 -5.60 6.70 10.17
N ALA A 92 -5.03 5.68 9.52
CA ALA A 92 -3.88 5.85 8.63
C ALA A 92 -4.19 6.74 7.41
N TYR A 93 -5.42 6.65 6.89
CA TYR A 93 -5.88 7.45 5.75
C TYR A 93 -6.58 8.76 6.12
N ASP A 94 -6.75 9.06 7.41
CA ASP A 94 -7.52 10.20 7.92
C ASP A 94 -8.97 10.21 7.38
N ILE A 95 -9.68 9.08 7.49
CA ILE A 95 -11.05 8.87 6.98
C ILE A 95 -12.06 8.85 8.14
N SER A 96 -13.18 9.57 7.97
CA SER A 96 -14.27 9.62 8.94
C SER A 96 -15.06 8.30 9.02
N PRO A 97 -15.58 7.89 10.20
CA PRO A 97 -16.44 6.71 10.35
C PRO A 97 -17.74 6.76 9.53
N HIS A 98 -18.14 7.94 9.07
CA HIS A 98 -19.36 8.12 8.29
C HIS A 98 -19.14 7.99 6.78
N GLU A 99 -17.91 7.81 6.33
CA GLU A 99 -17.56 7.65 4.91
C GLU A 99 -17.55 6.18 4.48
N ASP A 100 -17.79 5.93 3.19
CA ASP A 100 -17.45 4.65 2.59
C ASP A 100 -15.94 4.47 2.60
N LEU A 101 -15.46 3.65 3.53
CA LEU A 101 -14.04 3.44 3.78
C LEU A 101 -13.28 2.96 2.54
N GLN A 102 -13.86 2.05 1.77
CA GLN A 102 -13.17 1.52 0.59
C GLN A 102 -13.03 2.62 -0.46
N ARG A 103 -14.13 3.31 -0.79
CA ARG A 103 -14.11 4.41 -1.76
C ARG A 103 -13.12 5.50 -1.33
N ALA A 104 -13.19 5.95 -0.08
CA ALA A 104 -12.35 7.02 0.44
C ALA A 104 -10.84 6.64 0.42
N VAL A 105 -10.49 5.38 0.68
CA VAL A 105 -9.09 4.91 0.52
C VAL A 105 -8.61 5.04 -0.92
N TYR A 106 -9.38 4.57 -1.89
CA TYR A 106 -8.99 4.67 -3.30
C TYR A 106 -8.90 6.12 -3.78
N GLU A 107 -9.80 6.99 -3.33
CA GLU A 107 -9.74 8.43 -3.60
C GLU A 107 -8.44 9.03 -3.05
N LYS A 108 -8.09 8.78 -1.78
CA LYS A 108 -6.83 9.25 -1.17
C LYS A 108 -5.60 8.77 -1.94
N MET A 109 -5.59 7.52 -2.38
CA MET A 109 -4.50 6.98 -3.20
C MET A 109 -4.38 7.72 -4.54
N ALA A 110 -5.50 7.91 -5.24
CA ALA A 110 -5.52 8.61 -6.53
C ALA A 110 -5.06 10.06 -6.44
N LEU A 111 -5.33 10.76 -5.33
CA LEU A 111 -4.88 12.14 -5.09
C LEU A 111 -3.36 12.30 -5.03
N VAL A 112 -2.59 11.22 -4.87
CA VAL A 112 -1.12 11.28 -4.92
C VAL A 112 -0.61 11.62 -6.32
N ASP A 113 -1.37 11.28 -7.36
CA ASP A 113 -1.03 11.50 -8.77
C ASP A 113 -1.43 12.92 -9.27
N LEU A 114 -2.25 13.66 -8.52
CA LEU A 114 -2.64 15.05 -8.81
C LEU A 114 -1.63 16.05 -8.23
#